data_AF-A0A553NRM6-F1
#
_entry.id   AF-A0A553NRM6-F1
#
_cell.length_a   1.000
_cell.length_b   1.000
_cell.length_c   1.000
_cell.angle_alpha   90.00
_cell.angle_beta   90.00
_cell.angle_gamma   90.00
#
_symmetry.space_group_name_H-M   'P 1'
#
loop_
_entity.id
_entity.type
_entity.pdbx_description
1 polymer ?
#
loop_
_entity_poly.entity_id
_entity_poly.type
_entity_poly.pdbx_seq_one_letter_code
_entity_poly.pdbx_strand_id
1 'polypeptide(L)'
;MSWIFLLFLYLQPFGVLAIQLANYYGVKVLATAHSPEDQKFLEELRSAAVARNVEETLLARVIRVWDTKDDLVEACLEETGGLGVDIVIDSGGLPSIKITLI
;
A
#
# COMPACT_ATOMS: atom_id res chain seq x y z
N MET A 1 -13.73 15.03 -3.49
CA MET A 1 -12.31 14.94 -3.11
C MET A 1 -11.83 13.61 -3.66
N SER A 2 -11.00 13.61 -4.71
CA SER A 2 -10.48 12.37 -5.31
C SER A 2 -9.50 11.73 -4.35
N TRP A 3 -9.84 10.56 -3.85
CA TRP A 3 -8.95 9.72 -3.08
C TRP A 3 -8.00 9.06 -4.06
N ILE A 4 -6.72 9.40 -4.03
CA ILE A 4 -5.69 8.67 -4.78
C ILE A 4 -5.41 7.41 -3.96
N PHE A 5 -5.54 6.23 -4.57
CA PHE A 5 -5.10 4.98 -3.95
C PHE A 5 -3.85 4.44 -4.62
N LEU A 6 -2.84 4.13 -3.81
CA LEU A 6 -1.60 3.52 -4.25
C LEU A 6 -1.61 2.03 -3.92
N LEU A 7 -1.47 1.13 -4.90
CA LEU A 7 -1.24 -0.30 -4.64
C LEU A 7 0.24 -0.64 -4.79
N PHE A 8 0.87 -1.19 -3.76
CA PHE A 8 2.29 -1.53 -3.78
C PHE A 8 2.55 -3.04 -3.72
N LEU A 9 3.33 -3.57 -4.66
CA LEU A 9 3.78 -4.97 -4.73
C LEU A 9 5.29 -5.06 -4.40
N TYR A 10 5.63 -5.70 -3.27
CA TYR A 10 6.98 -6.13 -2.82
C TYR A 10 7.90 -5.17 -2.04
N LEU A 11 8.22 -5.48 -0.77
CA LEU A 11 9.03 -4.66 0.14
C LEU A 11 10.52 -4.54 -0.23
N GLN A 12 10.83 -3.52 -1.02
CA GLN A 12 12.18 -3.02 -1.28
C GLN A 12 12.30 -1.58 -0.74
N PRO A 13 13.51 -1.01 -0.57
CA PRO A 13 13.68 0.38 -0.10
C PRO A 13 12.84 1.41 -0.87
N PHE A 14 12.58 1.15 -2.16
CA PHE A 14 11.70 1.97 -3.00
C PHE A 14 10.25 1.99 -2.51
N GLY A 15 9.72 0.87 -2.03
CA GLY A 15 8.36 0.77 -1.51
C GLY A 15 8.13 1.61 -0.27
N VAL A 16 9.10 1.59 0.65
CA VAL A 16 9.06 2.43 1.84
C VAL A 16 9.10 3.90 1.46
N LEU A 17 9.93 4.29 0.49
CA LEU A 17 9.98 5.66 -0.02
C LEU A 17 8.65 6.07 -0.68
N ALA A 18 8.02 5.19 -1.46
CA ALA A 18 6.75 5.46 -2.10
C ALA A 18 5.63 5.67 -1.07
N ILE A 19 5.58 4.83 -0.02
CA ILE A 19 4.65 5.00 1.11
C ILE A 19 4.90 6.33 1.81
N GLN A 20 6.16 6.69 2.07
CA GLN A 20 6.51 7.97 2.68
C GLN A 20 6.10 9.17 1.81
N LEU A 21 6.29 9.08 0.50
CA LEU A 21 5.93 10.14 -0.44
C LEU A 21 4.40 10.29 -0.55
N ALA A 22 3.68 9.18 -0.63
CA ALA A 22 2.22 9.18 -0.60
C ALA A 22 1.70 9.80 0.70
N ASN A 23 2.29 9.42 1.84
CA ASN A 23 1.97 10.02 3.13
C ASN A 23 2.22 11.53 3.14
N TYR A 24 3.34 12.00 2.58
CA TYR A 24 3.66 13.42 2.47
C TYR A 24 2.61 14.20 1.66
N TYR A 25 2.06 13.60 0.61
CA TYR A 25 1.05 14.23 -0.25
C TYR A 25 -0.41 14.02 0.21
N GLY A 26 -0.65 13.34 1.34
CA GLY A 26 -2.02 13.09 1.79
C GLY A 26 -2.75 11.98 1.03
N VAL A 27 -2.01 11.09 0.36
CA VAL A 27 -2.53 10.04 -0.52
C VAL A 27 -2.72 8.75 0.24
N LYS A 28 -3.87 8.10 0.06
CA LYS A 28 -4.21 6.82 0.71
C LYS A 28 -3.47 5.67 0.02
N VAL A 29 -2.92 4.73 0.80
CA VAL A 29 -2.06 3.65 0.32
C VAL A 29 -2.60 2.30 0.75
N LEU A 30 -2.70 1.39 -0.20
CA LEU A 30 -2.89 -0.03 -0.02
C LEU A 30 -1.54 -0.71 -0.28
N ALA A 31 -0.96 -1.33 0.74
CA ALA A 31 0.28 -2.08 0.56
C ALA A 31 -0.03 -3.57 0.50
N THR A 32 0.70 -4.30 -0.33
CA THR A 32 0.68 -5.76 -0.30
C THR A 32 1.88 -6.29 0.47
N ALA A 33 1.65 -7.34 1.25
CA ALA A 33 2.68 -8.12 1.89
C ALA A 33 2.85 -9.45 1.15
N HIS A 34 4.09 -9.83 0.85
CA HIS A 34 4.43 -11.11 0.21
C HIS A 34 5.07 -12.10 1.19
N SER A 35 5.22 -11.71 2.46
CA SER A 35 5.63 -12.57 3.56
C SER A 35 4.99 -12.12 4.89
N PRO A 36 4.96 -12.98 5.91
CA PRO A 36 4.57 -12.59 7.26
C PRO A 36 5.46 -11.47 7.83
N GLU A 37 6.76 -11.46 7.49
CA GLU A 37 7.71 -10.42 7.89
C GLU A 37 7.35 -9.06 7.26
N ASP A 38 7.03 -9.05 5.97
CA ASP A 38 6.55 -7.86 5.24
C ASP A 38 5.28 -7.29 5.89
N GLN A 39 4.32 -8.17 6.21
CA GLN A 39 3.08 -7.78 6.85
C GLN A 39 3.36 -7.11 8.20
N LYS A 40 4.18 -7.76 9.04
CA LYS A 40 4.52 -7.24 10.36
C LYS A 40 5.18 -5.86 10.26
N PHE A 41 6.13 -5.70 9.34
CA PHE A 41 6.80 -4.43 9.12
C PHE A 41 5.82 -3.33 8.66
N LEU A 42 4.93 -3.63 7.72
CA LEU A 42 3.94 -2.66 7.22
C LEU A 42 2.94 -2.25 8.31
N GLU A 43 2.51 -3.18 9.15
CA GLU A 43 1.63 -2.88 10.29
C GLU A 43 2.34 -2.08 11.40
N GLU A 44 3.63 -2.34 11.62
CA GLU A 44 4.46 -1.50 12.50
C GLU A 44 4.61 -0.09 11.93
N LEU A 45 4.83 0.05 10.63
CA LEU A 45 4.89 1.34 9.93
C LEU A 45 3.55 2.09 10.04
N ARG A 46 2.43 1.37 9.90
CA ARG A 46 1.07 1.87 10.12
C ARG A 46 0.92 2.46 11.52
N SER A 47 1.28 1.66 12.53
CA SER A 47 1.13 1.99 13.96
C SER A 47 2.07 3.11 14.42
N ALA A 48 3.29 3.16 13.89
CA ALA A 48 4.29 4.17 14.22
C ALA A 48 3.88 5.58 13.76
N ALA A 49 3.14 5.70 12.65
CA ALA A 49 2.60 6.97 12.19
C ALA A 49 1.47 7.48 13.11
N VAL A 50 0.60 6.58 13.58
CA VAL A 50 -0.47 6.90 14.56
C VAL A 50 0.12 7.40 15.89
N ALA A 51 1.24 6.84 16.34
CA ALA A 51 1.90 7.24 17.58
C ALA A 51 2.52 8.65 17.56
N ARG A 52 2.67 9.29 16.38
CA ARG A 52 3.32 10.62 16.24
C ARG A 52 2.33 11.79 16.20
N ASN A 53 1.05 11.59 16.54
CA ASN A 53 -0.02 12.60 16.38
C ASN A 53 -0.13 13.15 14.94
N VAL A 54 0.28 12.35 13.95
CA VAL A 54 -0.06 12.59 12.55
C VAL A 54 -1.45 11.98 12.38
N GLU A 55 -2.48 12.81 12.18
CA GLU A 55 -3.89 12.42 12.40
C GLU A 55 -4.34 11.17 11.64
N GLU A 56 -3.74 10.83 10.50
CA GLU A 56 -4.00 9.57 9.81
C GLU A 56 -2.71 9.01 9.22
N THR A 57 -2.37 7.77 9.58
CA THR A 57 -1.50 6.98 8.71
C THR A 57 -2.27 6.70 7.44
N LEU A 58 -1.77 7.18 6.30
CA LEU A 58 -2.48 7.00 5.05
C LEU A 58 -2.27 5.59 4.50
N LEU A 59 -1.52 4.73 5.20
CA LEU A 59 -1.53 3.29 4.97
C LEU A 59 -2.84 2.69 5.47
N ALA A 60 -3.78 2.58 4.55
CA ALA A 60 -5.15 2.18 4.81
C ALA A 60 -5.30 0.70 5.12
N ARG A 61 -4.67 -0.14 4.30
CA ARG A 61 -4.78 -1.60 4.40
C ARG A 61 -3.47 -2.25 3.98
N VAL A 62 -3.11 -3.29 4.71
CA VAL A 62 -2.09 -4.26 4.31
C VAL A 62 -2.83 -5.49 3.78
N ILE A 63 -2.63 -5.82 2.51
CA ILE A 63 -3.25 -6.95 1.82
C ILE A 63 -2.25 -8.10 1.80
N ARG A 64 -2.64 -9.27 2.32
CA ARG A 64 -1.70 -10.40 2.51
C ARG A 64 -1.72 -11.29 1.28
N VAL A 65 -0.93 -10.94 0.27
CA VAL A 65 -0.85 -11.70 -0.98
C VAL A 65 -0.16 -13.07 -0.77
N TRP A 66 0.59 -13.23 0.32
CA TRP A 66 1.17 -14.52 0.72
C TRP A 66 0.16 -15.50 1.32
N ASP A 67 -0.98 -15.01 1.81
CA ASP A 67 -2.07 -15.83 2.34
C ASP A 67 -3.14 -15.96 1.25
N THR A 68 -3.45 -17.18 0.81
CA THR A 68 -4.44 -17.44 -0.26
C THR A 68 -5.87 -17.03 0.09
N LYS A 69 -6.10 -16.51 1.30
CA LYS A 69 -7.39 -16.01 1.78
C LYS A 69 -7.72 -14.61 1.31
N ASP A 70 -6.73 -13.78 1.01
CA ASP A 70 -6.97 -12.39 0.60
C ASP A 70 -6.95 -12.29 -0.94
N ASP A 71 -8.09 -12.02 -1.56
CA ASP A 71 -8.14 -11.62 -2.96
C ASP A 71 -7.74 -10.15 -3.08
N LEU A 72 -6.73 -9.88 -3.91
CA LEU A 72 -6.16 -8.54 -4.07
C LEU A 72 -7.19 -7.53 -4.61
N VAL A 73 -8.00 -7.94 -5.58
CA VAL A 73 -8.95 -7.06 -6.26
C VAL A 73 -10.13 -6.77 -5.34
N GLU A 74 -10.66 -7.81 -4.68
CA GLU A 74 -11.71 -7.66 -3.69
C GLU A 74 -11.27 -6.75 -2.54
N ALA A 75 -10.09 -6.98 -1.97
CA ALA A 75 -9.55 -6.16 -0.89
C ALA A 75 -9.37 -4.69 -1.29
N CYS A 76 -8.96 -4.42 -2.53
CA CYS A 76 -8.87 -3.05 -3.06
C CYS A 76 -10.25 -2.42 -3.20
N LEU A 77 -11.21 -3.12 -3.80
CA LEU A 77 -12.55 -2.59 -4.03
C LEU A 77 -13.28 -2.32 -2.71
N GLU A 78 -13.15 -3.21 -1.71
CA GLU A 78 -13.70 -3.00 -0.37
C GLU A 78 -13.18 -1.71 0.27
N GLU A 79 -11.85 -1.50 0.28
CA GLU A 79 -11.22 -0.36 0.94
C GLU A 79 -11.46 0.98 0.19
N THR A 80 -11.75 0.88 -1.11
CA THR A 80 -11.97 2.03 -2.00
C THR A 80 -13.45 2.35 -2.22
N GLY A 81 -14.37 1.57 -1.64
CA GLY A 81 -15.81 1.70 -1.89
C GLY A 81 -16.21 1.41 -3.35
N GLY A 82 -15.45 0.55 -4.03
CA GLY A 82 -15.68 0.13 -5.41
C GLY A 82 -15.06 1.03 -6.48
N LEU A 83 -14.32 2.08 -6.10
CA LEU A 83 -13.69 3.02 -7.04
C LEU A 83 -12.41 2.45 -7.67
N GLY A 84 -11.72 1.55 -6.97
CA GLY A 84 -10.42 1.04 -7.40
C GLY A 84 -9.27 1.98 -7.03
N VAL A 85 -8.17 1.90 -7.78
CA VAL A 85 -6.94 2.63 -7.49
C VAL A 85 -6.45 3.43 -8.68
N ASP A 86 -5.91 4.62 -8.43
CA ASP A 86 -5.43 5.53 -9.48
C ASP A 86 -3.98 5.23 -9.88
N ILE A 87 -3.17 4.69 -8.96
CA ILE A 87 -1.76 4.38 -9.20
C ILE A 87 -1.43 2.98 -8.68
N VAL A 88 -0.87 2.16 -9.57
CA VAL A 88 -0.27 0.88 -9.20
C VAL A 88 1.24 0.98 -9.37
N ILE A 89 1.97 0.65 -8.30
CA ILE A 89 3.42 0.48 -8.32
C ILE A 89 3.73 -0.99 -8.15
N ASP A 90 4.16 -1.62 -9.25
CA ASP A 90 4.58 -3.00 -9.29
C ASP A 90 6.09 -3.09 -9.54
N SER A 91 6.82 -3.77 -8.65
CA SER A 91 8.24 -4.04 -8.86
C SER A 91 8.51 -5.43 -9.45
N GLY A 92 7.49 -6.29 -9.58
CA GLY A 92 7.46 -7.47 -10.45
C GLY A 92 8.62 -8.48 -10.34
N GLY A 93 9.43 -8.44 -9.27
CA GLY A 93 10.67 -9.22 -9.17
C GLY A 93 11.70 -8.94 -10.28
N LEU A 94 11.50 -7.88 -11.07
CA LEU A 94 12.32 -7.50 -12.22
C LEU A 94 13.13 -6.24 -11.87
N PRO A 95 14.25 -5.97 -12.57
CA PRO A 95 15.07 -4.77 -12.33
C PRO A 95 14.37 -3.44 -12.67
N SER A 96 13.13 -3.48 -13.17
CA SER A 96 12.35 -2.32 -13.59
C SER A 96 11.07 -2.20 -12.79
N ILE A 97 10.86 -1.05 -12.17
CA ILE A 97 9.60 -0.67 -11.52
C ILE A 97 8.61 -0.26 -12.60
N LYS A 98 7.40 -0.82 -12.56
CA LYS A 98 6.26 -0.42 -13.38
C LYS A 98 5.33 0.46 -12.57
N ILE A 99 5.09 1.66 -13.07
CA ILE A 99 4.10 2.59 -12.53
C ILE A 99 2.98 2.68 -13.57
N THR A 100 1.77 2.29 -13.18
CA THR A 100 0.59 2.37 -14.03
C THR A 100 -0.36 3.39 -13.43
N LEU A 101 -0.73 4.40 -14.23
CA LEU A 101 -1.82 5.32 -13.94
C LEU A 101 -3.10 4.72 -14.54
N ILE A 102 -4.15 4.55 -13.74
CA ILE A 102 -5.42 3.92 -14.14
C ILE A 102 -6.49 5.00 -14.34
#